data_AF-A0A7C4QJC3-F1
#
_entry.id   AF-A0A7C4QJC3-F1
#
_cell.length_a   1.000
_cell.length_b   1.000
_cell.length_c   1.000
_cell.angle_alpha   90.00
_cell.angle_beta   90.00
_cell.angle_gamma   90.00
#
_symmetry.space_group_name_H-M   'P 1'
#
loop_
_entity.id
_entity.type
_entity.pdbx_description
1 polymer ?
#
loop_
_entity_poly.entity_id
_entity_poly.type
_entity_poly.pdbx_seq_one_letter_code
_entity_poly.pdbx_strand_id
1 'polypeptide(L)'
;MIPFDDFGGAGPWLHFAHANGYPPRAYTPLIERLAPLGRVLAAHARPLWPGSRPDGFRDWTPLTEDLLAFLDERPERPAFGIGHSMGGVATLDAA
;
A
#
# COMPACT_ATOMS: atom_id res chain seq x y z
N MET A 1 -13.91 0.93 2.13
CA MET A 1 -12.74 1.01 3.01
C MET A 1 -11.79 -0.10 2.62
N ILE A 2 -10.70 0.29 1.96
CA ILE A 2 -9.63 -0.60 1.55
C ILE A 2 -8.89 -1.07 2.82
N PRO A 3 -8.81 -2.39 3.09
CA PRO A 3 -8.05 -2.92 4.23
C PRO A 3 -6.58 -2.51 4.18
N PHE A 4 -5.98 -2.28 5.34
CA PHE A 4 -4.59 -1.85 5.45
C PHE A 4 -3.98 -2.22 6.81
N ASP A 5 -2.66 -2.26 6.86
CA ASP A 5 -1.91 -2.30 8.10
C ASP A 5 -1.41 -0.88 8.44
N ASP A 6 -1.59 -0.49 9.70
CA ASP A 6 -0.94 0.67 10.30
C ASP A 6 0.22 0.19 11.17
N PHE A 7 1.44 0.52 10.76
CA PHE A 7 2.66 0.13 11.48
C PHE A 7 3.04 1.16 12.56
N GLY A 8 2.24 2.20 12.75
CA GLY A 8 2.52 3.29 13.67
C GLY A 8 3.65 4.19 13.16
N GLY A 9 4.31 4.88 14.09
CA GLY A 9 5.24 5.97 13.81
C GLY A 9 4.63 7.34 14.10
N ALA A 10 5.46 8.37 14.07
CA ALA A 10 5.06 9.76 14.31
C ALA A 10 5.58 10.64 13.18
N GLY A 11 4.83 11.69 12.84
CA GLY A 11 5.18 12.62 11.76
C GLY A 11 4.37 12.37 10.49
N PRO A 12 4.89 12.76 9.31
CA PRO A 12 4.14 12.70 8.07
C PRO A 12 3.77 11.26 7.71
N TRP A 13 2.68 11.11 6.95
CA TRP A 13 2.28 9.80 6.46
C TRP A 13 3.22 9.32 5.34
N LEU A 14 3.73 8.10 5.48
CA LEU A 14 4.44 7.35 4.45
C LEU A 14 3.55 6.19 3.97
N HIS A 15 3.27 6.14 2.66
CA HIS A 15 2.54 5.02 2.09
C HIS A 15 3.49 3.94 1.60
N PHE A 16 3.25 2.68 1.99
CA PHE A 16 4.00 1.52 1.51
C PHE A 16 3.13 0.56 0.68
N ALA A 17 3.53 0.29 -0.57
CA ALA A 17 2.89 -0.65 -1.49
C ALA A 17 3.77 -1.90 -1.68
N HIS A 18 3.24 -3.05 -1.29
CA HIS A 18 3.98 -4.31 -1.28
C HIS A 18 4.12 -4.96 -2.67
N ALA A 19 5.01 -5.95 -2.82
CA ALA A 19 5.12 -6.72 -4.06
C ALA A 19 4.12 -7.89 -4.15
N ASN A 20 3.98 -8.44 -5.35
CA ASN A 20 3.20 -9.66 -5.57
C ASN A 20 3.75 -10.83 -4.74
N GLY A 21 2.87 -11.55 -4.04
CA GLY A 21 3.23 -12.70 -3.20
C GLY A 21 3.81 -12.36 -1.82
N TYR A 22 3.99 -11.08 -1.49
CA TYR A 22 4.53 -10.64 -0.19
C TYR A 22 3.54 -9.67 0.48
N PRO A 23 2.73 -10.10 1.47
CA PRO A 23 1.80 -9.19 2.14
C PRO A 23 2.57 -8.10 2.91
N PRO A 24 1.94 -6.97 3.28
CA PRO A 24 2.64 -5.86 3.94
C PRO A 24 3.50 -6.28 5.15
N ARG A 25 2.99 -7.18 6.00
CA ARG A 25 3.72 -7.65 7.19
C ARG A 25 4.99 -8.44 6.88
N ALA A 26 5.18 -8.94 5.66
CA ALA A 26 6.46 -9.51 5.22
C ALA A 26 7.60 -8.46 5.19
N TYR A 27 7.25 -7.17 5.14
CA TYR A 27 8.18 -6.05 5.13
C TYR A 27 8.41 -5.45 6.52
N THR A 28 7.93 -6.06 7.60
CA THR A 28 8.07 -5.51 8.97
C THR A 28 9.50 -5.05 9.28
N PRO A 29 10.58 -5.82 9.02
CA PRO A 29 11.94 -5.37 9.30
C PRO A 29 12.37 -4.12 8.51
N LEU A 30 11.84 -3.93 7.29
CA LEU A 30 12.08 -2.73 6.50
C LEU A 30 11.27 -1.56 7.06
N ILE A 31 10.00 -1.78 7.36
CA ILE A 31 9.09 -0.74 7.85
C ILE A 31 9.55 -0.19 9.19
N GLU A 32 10.07 -1.03 10.09
CA GLU A 32 10.68 -0.59 11.35
C GLU A 32 11.83 0.41 11.14
N ARG A 33 12.58 0.30 10.03
CA ARG A 33 13.63 1.26 9.68
C ARG A 33 13.10 2.54 9.04
N LEU A 34 11.88 2.52 8.52
CA LEU A 34 11.19 3.69 7.94
C LEU A 34 10.40 4.47 9.01
N ALA A 35 9.95 3.82 10.08
CA ALA A 35 9.15 4.43 11.14
C ALA A 35 9.75 5.72 11.76
N PRO A 36 11.08 5.91 11.87
CA PRO A 36 11.65 7.19 12.32
C PRO A 36 11.39 8.37 11.38
N LEU A 37 11.00 8.12 10.13
CA LEU A 37 10.74 9.14 9.12
C LEU A 37 9.26 9.57 9.07
N GLY A 38 8.35 8.79 9.66
CA GLY A 38 6.91 9.06 9.59
C GLY A 38 6.03 7.88 9.99
N ARG A 39 4.71 8.10 9.99
CA ARG A 39 3.72 7.05 10.21
C ARG A 39 3.56 6.21 8.94
N VAL A 40 3.75 4.90 9.00
CA VAL A 40 3.70 4.03 7.82
C VAL A 40 2.36 3.31 7.72
N LEU A 41 1.61 3.58 6.64
CA LEU A 41 0.39 2.84 6.31
C LEU A 41 0.60 2.05 5.02
N ALA A 42 0.24 0.77 5.04
CA ALA A 42 0.34 -0.11 3.88
C ALA A 42 -1.01 -0.69 3.51
N ALA A 43 -1.54 -0.26 2.35
CA ALA A 43 -2.76 -0.82 1.80
C ALA A 43 -2.57 -2.29 1.45
N HIS A 44 -3.59 -3.10 1.69
CA HIS A 44 -3.63 -4.47 1.22
C HIS A 44 -3.98 -4.47 -0.27
N ALA A 45 -3.23 -5.17 -1.10
CA ALA A 45 -3.67 -5.42 -2.48
C ALA A 45 -4.96 -6.27 -2.48
N ARG A 46 -5.81 -6.10 -3.50
CA ARG A 46 -7.13 -6.75 -3.61
C ARG A 46 -7.18 -8.24 -3.26
N PRO A 47 -6.22 -9.09 -3.66
CA PRO A 47 -6.24 -10.52 -3.31
C PRO A 47 -6.18 -10.81 -1.80
N LEU A 48 -5.76 -9.86 -0.97
CA LEU A 48 -5.74 -9.99 0.48
C LEU A 48 -7.06 -9.57 1.15
N TRP A 49 -8.02 -9.02 0.40
CA TRP A 49 -9.28 -8.57 0.97
C TRP A 49 -10.23 -9.77 1.25
N PRO A 50 -11.02 -9.71 2.33
CA PRO A 50 -12.06 -10.70 2.58
C PRO A 50 -13.04 -10.81 1.40
N GLY A 51 -13.24 -12.04 0.90
CA GLY A 51 -14.17 -12.30 -0.20
C GLY A 51 -13.69 -11.84 -1.58
N SER A 52 -12.42 -11.47 -1.72
CA SER A 52 -11.85 -11.11 -3.03
C SER A 52 -11.92 -12.30 -4.01
N ARG A 53 -12.04 -11.98 -5.31
CA ARG A 53 -12.09 -12.95 -6.40
C ARG A 53 -10.90 -12.71 -7.34
N PRO A 54 -9.71 -13.27 -7.05
CA PRO A 54 -8.49 -12.97 -7.81
C PRO A 54 -8.55 -13.44 -9.26
N ASP A 55 -9.42 -14.41 -9.58
CA ASP A 55 -9.60 -14.99 -10.92
C ASP A 55 -9.99 -13.96 -12.00
N GLY A 56 -10.45 -12.77 -11.60
CA GLY A 56 -10.80 -11.67 -12.50
C GLY A 56 -9.64 -10.76 -12.93
N PHE A 57 -8.42 -10.94 -12.37
CA PHE A 57 -7.27 -10.11 -12.70
C PHE A 57 -6.75 -10.41 -14.12
N ARG A 58 -6.74 -9.39 -14.98
CA ARG A 58 -6.19 -9.47 -16.35
C ARG A 58 -4.89 -8.69 -16.51
N ASP A 59 -4.69 -7.68 -15.70
CA ASP A 59 -3.52 -6.80 -15.65
C ASP A 59 -3.41 -6.16 -14.26
N TRP A 60 -2.48 -5.21 -14.10
CA TRP A 60 -2.20 -4.53 -12.84
C TRP A 60 -2.96 -3.22 -12.64
N THR A 61 -3.70 -2.73 -13.64
CA THR A 61 -4.43 -1.46 -13.57
C THR A 61 -5.38 -1.39 -12.37
N PRO A 62 -6.13 -2.45 -12.02
CA PRO A 62 -6.99 -2.42 -10.84
C PRO A 62 -6.25 -2.16 -9.52
N LEU A 63 -4.95 -2.47 -9.42
CA LEU A 63 -4.17 -2.18 -8.21
C LEU A 63 -3.88 -0.69 -8.05
N THR A 64 -3.62 0.00 -9.16
CA THR A 64 -3.45 1.46 -9.17
C THR A 64 -4.75 2.15 -8.78
N GLU A 65 -5.89 1.68 -9.32
CA GLU A 65 -7.22 2.19 -8.96
C GLU A 65 -7.52 1.97 -7.47
N ASP A 66 -7.23 0.78 -6.94
CA ASP A 66 -7.40 0.47 -5.52
C ASP A 66 -6.50 1.34 -4.62
N LEU A 67 -5.27 1.61 -5.07
CA LEU A 67 -4.36 2.51 -4.38
C LEU A 67 -4.94 3.93 -4.36
N LEU A 68 -5.35 4.48 -5.50
CA LEU A 68 -5.96 5.81 -5.56
C LEU A 68 -7.20 5.91 -4.66
N ALA A 69 -8.07 4.89 -4.70
CA ALA A 69 -9.23 4.82 -3.81
C ALA A 69 -8.82 4.81 -2.33
N PHE A 70 -7.79 4.05 -1.96
CA PHE A 70 -7.25 4.06 -0.60
C PHE A 70 -6.69 5.42 -0.18
N LEU A 71 -6.03 6.15 -1.09
CA LEU A 71 -5.54 7.50 -0.83
C LEU A 71 -6.69 8.50 -0.64
N ASP A 72 -7.75 8.40 -1.45
CA ASP A 72 -8.91 9.30 -1.39
C ASP A 72 -9.85 9.00 -0.22
N GLU A 73 -9.79 7.81 0.38
CA GLU A 73 -10.48 7.49 1.64
C GLU A 73 -9.91 8.26 2.86
N ARG A 74 -8.82 9.03 2.69
CA ARG A 74 -8.13 9.75 3.78
C ARG A 74 -8.20 11.27 3.58
N PRO A 75 -8.30 12.03 4.69
CA PRO A 75 -8.33 13.50 4.63
C PRO A 75 -6.97 14.11 4.28
N GLU A 76 -5.89 13.36 4.48
CA GLU A 76 -4.51 13.78 4.21
C GLU A 76 -3.91 12.88 3.11
N ARG A 77 -2.93 13.40 2.36
CA ARG A 77 -2.16 12.62 1.37
C ARG A 77 -0.82 12.18 1.95
N PRO A 78 -0.22 11.08 1.48
CA PRO A 78 1.09 10.66 1.96
C PRO A 78 2.15 11.67 1.52
N ALA A 79 3.11 11.95 2.39
CA ALA A 79 4.28 12.75 2.03
C ALA A 79 5.20 12.00 1.06
N PHE A 80 5.24 10.66 1.16
CA PHE A 80 6.03 9.80 0.28
C PHE A 80 5.27 8.51 -0.05
N GLY A 81 5.30 8.13 -1.33
CA GLY A 81 4.93 6.79 -1.80
C GLY A 81 6.17 5.92 -1.92
N ILE A 82 6.13 4.74 -1.31
CA ILE A 82 7.21 3.75 -1.30
C ILE A 82 6.64 2.45 -1.84
N GLY A 83 7.21 1.89 -2.91
CA GLY A 83 6.69 0.67 -3.51
C GLY A 83 7.78 -0.30 -3.94
N HIS A 84 7.49 -1.61 -3.84
CA HIS A 84 8.38 -2.67 -4.34
C HIS A 84 7.72 -3.47 -5.47
N SER A 85 8.43 -3.67 -6.58
CA SER A 85 7.97 -4.44 -7.75
C SER A 85 6.55 -4.02 -8.20
N MET A 86 5.55 -4.91 -8.12
CA MET A 86 4.13 -4.63 -8.37
C MET A 86 3.64 -3.36 -7.65
N GLY A 87 3.93 -3.21 -6.35
CA GLY A 87 3.56 -2.02 -5.59
C GLY A 87 4.33 -0.77 -6.01
N GLY A 88 5.56 -0.95 -6.51
CA GLY A 88 6.36 0.13 -7.12
C GLY A 88 5.74 0.66 -8.40
N VAL A 89 5.28 -0.23 -9.28
CA VAL A 89 4.55 0.13 -10.51
C VAL A 89 3.24 0.84 -10.16
N ALA A 90 2.42 0.27 -9.27
CA ALA A 90 1.16 0.90 -8.87
C ALA A 90 1.38 2.29 -8.23
N THR A 91 2.44 2.46 -7.43
CA THR A 91 2.81 3.75 -6.84
C THR A 91 3.23 4.75 -7.92
N LEU A 92 3.99 4.31 -8.92
CA LEU A 92 4.42 5.16 -10.04
C LEU A 92 3.25 5.58 -10.93
N ASP A 93 2.35 4.65 -11.27
CA ASP A 93 1.16 4.93 -12.09
C ASP A 93 0.17 5.87 -11.37
N ALA A 94 0.19 5.89 -10.03
CA ALA A 94 -0.66 6.75 -9.21
C ALA A 94 -0.06 8.14 -8.89
N ALA A 95 1.18 8.42 -9.32
CA ALA A 95 1.93 9.65 -9.04
C ALA A 95 1.66 10.75 -10.08
#